data_AF-A0A120MK73-F1
#
_entry.id   AF-A0A120MK73-F1
#
_cell.length_a   1.000
_cell.length_b   1.000
_cell.length_c   1.000
_cell.angle_alpha   90.00
_cell.angle_beta   90.00
_cell.angle_gamma   90.00
#
_symmetry.space_group_name_H-M   'P 1'
#
loop_
_entity.id
_entity.type
_entity.pdbx_description
1 polymer ?
#
loop_
_entity_poly.entity_id
_entity_poly.type
_entity_poly.pdbx_seq_one_letter_code
_entity_poly.pdbx_strand_id
1 'polypeptide(L)' 'MAETYFMLVINQKRTCDVTNTEMKIVPSNWRSEVEALLNVRGYDTNGFPLEK' A
#
# COMPACT_ATOMS: atom_id res chain seq x y z
N MET A 1 0.90 9.94 -9.01
CA MET A 1 -0.15 9.74 -7.98
C MET A 1 0.04 8.43 -7.22
N ALA A 2 0.39 7.31 -7.89
CA ALA A 2 0.71 6.05 -7.22
C ALA A 2 1.81 6.18 -6.16
N GLU A 3 2.88 6.94 -6.42
CA GLU A 3 3.94 7.21 -5.42
C GLU A 3 3.44 7.91 -4.15
N THR A 4 2.47 8.83 -4.28
CA THR A 4 1.86 9.50 -3.13
C THR A 4 1.08 8.50 -2.28
N TYR A 5 0.31 7.61 -2.92
CA TYR A 5 -0.40 6.55 -2.21
C TYR A 5 0.55 5.52 -1.62
N PHE A 6 1.61 5.14 -2.32
CA PHE A 6 2.69 4.30 -1.79
C PHE A 6 3.26 4.89 -0.50
N MET A 7 3.60 6.20 -0.50
CA MET A 7 4.05 6.88 0.71
C MET A 7 3.01 6.84 1.84
N LEU A 8 1.72 6.97 1.52
CA LEU A 8 0.65 6.86 2.52
C LEU A 8 0.54 5.44 3.09
N VAL A 9 0.78 4.40 2.28
CA VAL A 9 0.74 3.01 2.74
C VAL A 9 1.93 2.71 3.66
N ILE A 10 3.16 3.04 3.27
CA ILE A 10 4.34 2.81 4.14
C ILE A 10 4.31 3.65 5.43
N ASN A 11 3.61 4.80 5.42
CA ASN A 11 3.36 5.62 6.62
C ASN A 11 2.12 5.18 7.41
N GLN A 12 1.52 4.03 7.08
CA GLN A 12 0.35 3.47 7.77
C GLN A 12 -0.86 4.43 7.83
N LYS A 13 -0.97 5.32 6.85
CA LYS A 13 -2.13 6.21 6.69
C LYS A 13 -3.20 5.57 5.81
N ARG A 14 -2.80 4.63 4.96
CA ARG A 14 -3.66 3.86 4.06
C ARG A 14 -3.17 2.44 3.93
N THR A 15 -4.02 1.58 3.36
CA THR A 15 -3.68 0.19 3.06
C THR A 15 -4.21 -0.19 1.69
N CYS A 16 -3.48 -1.06 0.96
CA CYS A 16 -4.03 -1.75 -0.20
C CYS A 16 -4.85 -2.99 0.21
N ASP A 17 -4.73 -3.42 1.46
CA ASP A 17 -5.45 -4.57 1.99
C ASP A 17 -6.91 -4.23 2.27
N VAL A 18 -7.83 -4.97 1.64
CA VAL A 18 -9.28 -4.75 1.80
C VAL A 18 -9.85 -5.37 3.08
N THR A 19 -9.09 -6.25 3.74
CA THR A 19 -9.49 -6.90 5.00
C THR A 19 -9.11 -6.05 6.21
N ASN A 20 -8.16 -5.13 6.05
CA ASN A 20 -7.75 -4.20 7.09
C ASN A 20 -8.76 -3.06 7.24
N THR A 21 -9.61 -3.14 8.28
CA THR A 21 -10.59 -2.13 8.65
C THR A 21 -10.03 -0.96 9.47
N GLU A 22 -8.77 -1.03 9.91
CA GLU A 22 -8.17 0.02 10.72
C GLU A 22 -7.72 1.22 9.89
N MET A 23 -7.41 1.01 8.60
CA MET A 23 -6.86 2.04 7.71
C MET A 23 -7.76 2.33 6.52
N LYS A 24 -7.65 3.55 5.97
CA LYS A 24 -8.35 3.91 4.74
C LYS A 24 -7.76 3.16 3.55
N ILE A 25 -8.60 2.45 2.82
CA ILE A 25 -8.16 1.69 1.65
C ILE A 25 -7.71 2.63 0.52
N VAL A 26 -6.64 2.28 -0.20
CA VAL A 26 -6.19 2.98 -1.41
C VAL A 26 -7.30 2.93 -2.49
N PRO A 27 -7.59 4.04 -3.19
CA PRO A 27 -8.60 4.05 -4.24
C PRO A 27 -8.32 2.96 -5.28
N SER A 28 -9.37 2.26 -5.71
CA SER A 28 -9.27 1.13 -6.66
C SER A 28 -8.52 1.49 -7.94
N ASN A 29 -8.68 2.72 -8.43
CA ASN A 29 -8.01 3.21 -9.65
C ASN A 29 -6.48 3.21 -9.54
N TRP A 30 -5.94 3.28 -8.32
CA TRP A 30 -4.49 3.33 -8.05
C TRP A 30 -3.98 2.09 -7.31
N ARG A 31 -4.87 1.18 -6.88
CA ARG A 31 -4.50 0.08 -6.00
C ARG A 31 -3.53 -0.90 -6.65
N SER A 32 -3.81 -1.36 -7.87
CA SER A 32 -2.89 -2.24 -8.61
C SER A 32 -1.52 -1.62 -8.83
N GLU A 33 -1.46 -0.32 -9.12
CA GLU A 33 -0.20 0.37 -9.37
C GLU A 33 0.61 0.52 -8.07
N VAL A 34 -0.06 0.78 -6.94
CA VAL A 34 0.55 0.86 -5.61
C VAL A 34 1.00 -0.51 -5.12
N GLU A 35 0.21 -1.57 -5.33
CA GLU A 35 0.60 -2.96 -4.99
C GLU A 35 1.84 -3.41 -5.76
N ALA A 36 1.91 -3.10 -7.06
CA ALA A 36 3.11 -3.38 -7.85
C ALA A 36 4.34 -2.64 -7.30
N LEU A 37 4.17 -1.36 -6.91
CA LEU A 37 5.22 -0.55 -6.29
C LEU A 37 5.68 -1.09 -4.93
N LEU A 38 4.73 -1.51 -4.08
CA LEU A 38 5.00 -2.12 -2.79
C LEU A 38 5.81 -3.40 -2.97
N ASN A 39 5.37 -4.31 -3.85
CA ASN A 39 6.06 -5.56 -4.12
C ASN A 39 7.47 -5.35 -4.67
N VAL A 40 7.65 -4.45 -5.65
CA VAL A 40 8.97 -4.11 -6.22
C VAL A 40 9.92 -3.54 -5.17
N ARG A 41 9.40 -2.81 -4.18
CA ARG A 41 10.20 -2.23 -3.10
C ARG A 41 10.31 -3.09 -1.85
N GLY A 42 9.72 -4.29 -1.86
CA GLY A 42 9.76 -5.21 -0.73
C GLY A 42 8.87 -4.78 0.43
N TYR A 43 7.67 -4.30 0.15
CA TYR A 43 6.64 -3.99 1.13
C TYR A 43 5.37 -4.80 0.85
N ASP A 44 4.65 -5.14 1.91
CA ASP A 44 3.34 -5.79 1.85
C ASP A 44 2.23 -4.77 1.54
N THR A 45 1.02 -5.23 1.27
CA THR A 45 -0.17 -4.42 0.97
C THR A 45 -0.54 -3.45 2.10
N ASN A 46 -0.12 -3.75 3.33
CA ASN A 46 -0.26 -2.89 4.50
C ASN A 46 0.90 -1.91 4.70
N GLY A 47 1.93 -1.93 3.84
CA GLY A 47 3.08 -1.03 3.92
C GLY A 47 4.15 -1.48 4.92
N PHE A 48 4.05 -2.70 5.45
CA PHE A 48 5.13 -3.30 6.24
C PHE A 48 6.23 -3.81 5.32
N PRO A 49 7.51 -3.64 5.67
CA PRO A 49 8.59 -4.25 4.91
C PRO A 49 8.40 -5.78 4.92
N LEU A 50 8.37 -6.38 3.74
CA LEU A 50 8.56 -7.81 3.56
C LEU A 50 10.03 -8.07 3.88
N GLU A 51 10.34 -8.25 5.17
CA GLU A 51 11.66 -8.72 5.59
C GLU A 51 11.98 -10.01 4.80
N LYS A 52 13.12 -9.99 4.13
CA LYS A 52 13.60 -11.07 3.27
C LYS A 52 14.38 -12.10 4.08
#